data_AF-A0A534YUY8-F1
#
_entry.id   AF-A0A534YUY8-F1
#
_cell.length_a   1.000
_cell.length_b   1.000
_cell.length_c   1.000
_cell.angle_alpha   90.00
_cell.angle_beta   90.00
_cell.angle_gamma   90.00
#
_symmetry.space_group_name_H-M   'P 1'
#
loop_
_entity.id
_entity.type
_entity.pdbx_description
1 polymer ?
#
loop_
_entity_poly.entity_id
_entity_poly.type
_entity_poly.pdbx_seq_one_letter_code
_entity_poly.pdbx_strand_id
1 'polypeptide(L)'
;MSARRFGGHSLGEYTALVAAGVIPLGDAVRIVRERGRLMQEAVPAGLGRMVAVIGERLDGEMIARVLEGLAVTVANDNSPEQVVLSGLGDAVRAAERRLADGAGSAVLRLVPLDVSAPFHSPLMAPIEPAFAAVLEPASARWNAAHATLVTSNLTGGFHDADVRALRSRLVHQISGTVRWRSNMHVLTERPTRVIEIGPGRPLRGFFKAIGVSVESITDVRSAERVIAVQGRAA
;
A
#
# COMPACT_ATOMS: atom_id res chain seq x y z
N MET A 1 16.90 -19.39 -6.98
CA MET A 1 16.34 -19.12 -5.64
C MET A 1 14.84 -18.90 -5.75
N SER A 2 14.06 -19.31 -4.73
CA SER A 2 12.64 -18.94 -4.59
C SER A 2 12.50 -17.89 -3.50
N ALA A 3 11.73 -16.83 -3.75
CA ALA A 3 11.31 -15.91 -2.70
C ALA A 3 10.51 -16.67 -1.63
N ARG A 4 10.67 -16.27 -0.36
CA ARG A 4 10.01 -16.89 0.80
C ARG A 4 8.94 -16.01 1.44
N ARG A 5 8.91 -14.73 1.09
CA ARG A 5 7.99 -13.71 1.60
C ARG A 5 7.73 -12.72 0.48
N PHE A 6 6.51 -12.23 0.39
CA PHE A 6 6.06 -11.29 -0.63
C PHE A 6 5.29 -10.16 0.04
N GLY A 7 5.37 -8.97 -0.55
CA GLY A 7 4.57 -7.84 -0.14
C GLY A 7 4.46 -6.88 -1.31
N GLY A 8 3.38 -6.12 -1.33
CA GLY A 8 3.23 -5.04 -2.28
C GLY A 8 2.34 -3.95 -1.70
N HIS A 9 2.55 -2.74 -2.18
CA HIS A 9 1.88 -1.55 -1.67
C HIS A 9 0.57 -1.32 -2.42
N SER A 10 -0.55 -1.26 -1.69
CA SER A 10 -1.90 -1.09 -2.25
C SER A 10 -2.19 -2.09 -3.40
N LEU A 11 -2.21 -1.63 -4.65
CA LEU A 11 -2.36 -2.46 -5.85
C LEU A 11 -1.31 -3.59 -5.91
N GLY A 12 -0.09 -3.33 -5.43
CA GLY A 12 0.99 -4.30 -5.40
C GLY A 12 0.69 -5.54 -4.55
N GLU A 13 -0.26 -5.49 -3.61
CA GLU A 13 -0.69 -6.67 -2.84
C GLU A 13 -1.19 -7.79 -3.76
N TYR A 14 -1.92 -7.43 -4.82
CA TYR A 14 -2.41 -8.40 -5.81
C TYR A 14 -1.26 -9.03 -6.60
N THR A 15 -0.25 -8.25 -6.97
CA THR A 15 0.98 -8.77 -7.60
C THR A 15 1.72 -9.73 -6.67
N ALA A 16 1.81 -9.40 -5.39
CA ALA A 16 2.43 -10.26 -4.37
C ALA A 16 1.65 -11.57 -4.18
N LEU A 17 0.31 -11.52 -4.16
CA LEU A 17 -0.57 -12.70 -4.11
C LEU A 17 -0.42 -13.58 -5.36
N VAL A 18 -0.25 -13.00 -6.55
CA VAL A 18 0.06 -13.76 -7.77
C VAL A 18 1.43 -14.40 -7.69
N ALA A 19 2.46 -13.65 -7.28
CA ALA A 19 3.83 -14.15 -7.17
C ALA A 19 3.98 -15.29 -6.15
N ALA A 20 3.18 -15.26 -5.08
CA ALA A 20 3.08 -16.33 -4.10
C ALA A 20 2.23 -17.54 -4.58
N GLY A 21 1.57 -17.44 -5.73
CA GLY A 21 0.70 -18.49 -6.25
C GLY A 21 -0.66 -18.58 -5.55
N VAL A 22 -1.11 -17.52 -4.88
CA VAL A 22 -2.43 -17.44 -4.23
C VAL A 22 -3.52 -17.18 -5.28
N ILE A 23 -3.33 -16.17 -6.13
CA ILE A 23 -4.31 -15.75 -7.14
C ILE A 23 -3.76 -16.06 -8.54
N PRO A 24 -4.53 -16.72 -9.43
CA PRO A 24 -4.14 -16.87 -10.83
C PRO A 24 -3.97 -15.50 -11.51
N LEU A 25 -2.89 -15.31 -12.28
CA LEU A 25 -2.57 -14.02 -12.94
C LEU A 25 -3.75 -13.43 -13.72
N GLY A 26 -4.43 -14.23 -14.54
CA GLY A 26 -5.56 -13.76 -15.34
C GLY A 26 -6.72 -13.26 -14.48
N ASP A 27 -6.94 -13.84 -13.31
CA ASP A 27 -7.99 -13.41 -12.38
C ASP A 27 -7.55 -12.11 -11.69
N ALA A 28 -6.30 -12.02 -11.25
CA ALA A 28 -5.74 -10.81 -10.66
C ALA A 28 -5.87 -9.60 -11.61
N VAL A 29 -5.57 -9.75 -12.91
CA VAL A 29 -5.72 -8.67 -13.90
C VAL A 29 -7.17 -8.17 -14.00
N ARG A 30 -8.15 -9.08 -13.99
CA ARG A 30 -9.58 -8.71 -14.03
C ARG A 30 -10.00 -8.04 -12.73
N ILE A 31 -9.57 -8.57 -11.59
CA ILE A 31 -9.85 -8.03 -10.26
C ILE A 31 -9.32 -6.60 -10.14
N VAL A 32 -8.06 -6.35 -10.50
CA VAL A 32 -7.47 -5.01 -10.34
C VAL A 32 -8.06 -3.99 -11.31
N ARG A 33 -8.49 -4.41 -12.50
CA ARG A 33 -9.25 -3.56 -13.43
C ARG A 33 -10.55 -3.09 -12.80
N GLU A 34 -11.36 -4.02 -12.29
CA GLU A 34 -12.64 -3.66 -11.65
C GLU A 34 -12.43 -2.88 -10.36
N ARG A 35 -11.41 -3.23 -9.56
CA ARG A 35 -11.02 -2.45 -8.37
C ARG A 35 -10.72 -0.99 -8.74
N GLY A 36 -9.89 -0.77 -9.77
CA GLY A 36 -9.55 0.57 -10.24
C GLY A 36 -10.79 1.35 -10.69
N ARG A 37 -11.66 0.72 -11.48
CA ARG A 37 -12.92 1.31 -11.94
C ARG A 37 -13.82 1.71 -10.76
N LEU A 38 -14.08 0.79 -9.83
CA LEU A 38 -14.93 1.03 -8.66
C LEU A 38 -14.37 2.13 -7.75
N MET A 39 -13.07 2.11 -7.47
CA MET A 39 -12.43 3.14 -6.64
C MET A 39 -12.50 4.53 -7.28
N GLN A 40 -12.39 4.60 -8.61
CA GLN A 40 -12.51 5.86 -9.35
C GLN A 40 -13.95 6.41 -9.35
N GLU A 41 -14.95 5.54 -9.36
CA GLU A 41 -16.38 5.90 -9.37
C GLU A 41 -16.95 6.18 -7.96
N ALA A 42 -16.26 5.75 -6.90
CA ALA A 42 -16.75 5.83 -5.53
C ALA A 42 -17.07 7.27 -5.07
N VAL A 43 -16.30 8.24 -5.58
CA VAL A 43 -16.43 9.66 -5.25
C VAL A 43 -16.34 10.46 -6.55
N PRO A 44 -17.24 11.43 -6.80
CA PRO A 44 -17.17 12.28 -7.98
C PRO A 44 -15.79 12.92 -8.15
N ALA A 45 -15.30 12.92 -9.40
CA ALA A 45 -13.99 13.41 -9.74
C ALA A 45 -13.79 14.86 -9.23
N GLY A 46 -12.65 15.11 -8.56
CA GLY A 46 -12.28 16.42 -8.04
C GLY A 46 -12.80 16.73 -6.64
N LEU A 47 -13.68 15.90 -6.05
CA LEU A 47 -14.09 16.05 -4.65
C LEU A 47 -13.08 15.45 -3.67
N GLY A 48 -12.36 14.41 -4.11
CA GLY A 48 -11.30 13.77 -3.34
C GLY A 48 -9.97 14.51 -3.44
N ARG A 49 -9.15 14.38 -2.39
CA ARG A 49 -7.76 14.83 -2.39
C ARG A 49 -6.90 13.86 -1.58
N MET A 50 -5.66 13.67 -2.02
CA MET A 50 -4.62 13.01 -1.25
C MET A 50 -3.37 13.88 -1.19
N VAL A 51 -2.71 13.91 -0.04
CA VAL A 51 -1.47 14.68 0.17
C VAL A 51 -0.47 13.84 0.93
N ALA A 52 0.75 13.71 0.40
CA ALA A 52 1.86 13.13 1.12
C ALA A 52 2.43 14.15 2.11
N VAL A 53 2.53 13.75 3.37
CA VAL A 53 3.20 14.49 4.44
C VAL A 53 4.56 13.85 4.63
N ILE A 54 5.62 14.64 4.46
CA ILE A 54 7.01 14.16 4.48
C ILE A 54 7.81 14.97 5.49
N GLY A 55 8.58 14.31 6.34
CA GLY A 55 9.47 14.95 7.31
C GLY A 55 10.60 14.00 7.74
N GLU A 56 11.53 14.48 8.57
CA GLU A 56 12.65 13.66 9.07
C GLU A 56 12.17 12.48 9.94
N ARG A 57 11.13 12.71 10.74
CA ARG A 57 10.44 11.67 11.50
C ARG A 57 9.05 12.16 11.86
N LEU A 58 8.02 11.47 11.39
CA LEU A 58 6.63 11.80 11.67
C LEU A 58 6.19 11.15 12.99
N ASP A 59 5.66 11.98 13.87
CA ASP A 59 4.98 11.54 15.08
C ASP A 59 3.52 11.21 14.76
N GLY A 60 3.11 9.96 14.99
CA GLY A 60 1.74 9.50 14.77
C GLY A 60 0.73 10.20 15.65
N GLU A 61 1.10 10.61 16.87
CA GLU A 61 0.20 11.35 17.76
C GLU A 61 -0.02 12.78 17.26
N MET A 62 1.04 13.44 16.78
CA MET A 62 0.93 14.74 16.10
C MET A 62 -0.02 14.65 14.91
N ILE A 63 0.15 13.64 14.05
CA ILE A 63 -0.77 13.43 12.91
C ILE A 63 -2.21 13.21 13.42
N ALA A 64 -2.42 12.36 14.43
CA ALA A 64 -3.76 12.12 14.99
C ALA A 64 -4.42 13.41 15.52
N ARG A 65 -3.68 14.23 16.29
CA ARG A 65 -4.16 15.54 16.79
C ARG A 65 -4.52 16.50 15.66
N VAL A 66 -3.70 16.57 14.61
CA VAL A 66 -3.97 17.41 13.43
C VAL A 66 -5.28 17.02 12.76
N LEU A 67 -5.55 15.72 12.64
CA LEU A 67 -6.74 15.18 11.95
C LEU A 67 -8.00 15.23 12.81
N GLU A 68 -7.91 15.54 14.10
CA GLU A 68 -9.04 15.54 15.01
C GLU A 68 -10.18 16.48 14.54
N GLY A 69 -11.39 15.93 14.40
CA GLY A 69 -12.56 16.65 13.89
C GLY A 69 -12.56 16.93 12.39
N LEU A 70 -11.57 16.44 11.62
CA LEU A 70 -11.57 16.52 10.16
C LEU A 70 -12.01 15.19 9.54
N ALA A 71 -12.77 15.26 8.44
CA ALA A 71 -13.10 14.11 7.61
C ALA A 71 -11.91 13.69 6.72
N VAL A 72 -10.77 13.37 7.36
CA VAL A 72 -9.50 12.98 6.74
C VAL A 72 -8.94 11.79 7.49
N THR A 73 -8.34 10.84 6.78
CA THR A 73 -7.65 9.71 7.38
C THR A 73 -6.23 9.58 6.87
N VAL A 74 -5.40 8.80 7.58
CA VAL A 74 -4.12 8.33 7.06
C VAL A 74 -4.42 7.18 6.09
N ALA A 75 -4.34 7.47 4.79
CA ALA A 75 -4.51 6.49 3.72
C ALA A 75 -3.32 5.55 3.60
N ASN A 76 -2.11 6.08 3.74
CA ASN A 76 -0.90 5.28 3.65
C ASN A 76 0.04 5.61 4.80
N ASP A 77 0.40 4.60 5.57
CA ASP A 77 1.50 4.64 6.51
C ASP A 77 2.74 4.04 5.84
N ASN A 78 3.48 4.88 5.09
CA ASN A 78 4.53 4.43 4.19
C ASN A 78 5.85 4.15 4.89
N SER A 79 6.30 5.07 5.74
CA SER A 79 7.57 4.96 6.45
C SER A 79 7.56 5.89 7.68
N PRO A 80 8.58 5.84 8.55
CA PRO A 80 8.73 6.83 9.62
C PRO A 80 8.82 8.28 9.11
N GLU A 81 9.17 8.47 7.84
CA GLU A 81 9.39 9.78 7.21
C GLU A 81 8.19 10.23 6.36
N GLN A 82 7.22 9.35 6.08
CA GLN A 82 6.12 9.66 5.19
C GLN A 82 4.80 8.97 5.55
N VAL A 83 3.74 9.76 5.61
CA VAL A 83 2.35 9.30 5.54
C VAL A 83 1.62 9.99 4.40
N VAL A 84 0.49 9.43 3.98
CA VAL A 84 -0.42 10.07 3.02
C VAL A 84 -1.77 10.27 3.69
N LEU A 85 -2.28 11.49 3.63
CA LEU A 85 -3.61 11.86 4.08
C LEU A 85 -4.60 11.79 2.92
N SER A 86 -5.83 11.36 3.19
CA SER A 86 -6.88 11.19 2.19
C SER A 86 -8.24 11.59 2.75
N GLY A 87 -9.04 12.29 1.94
CA GLY A 87 -10.37 12.76 2.32
C GLY A 87 -10.95 13.72 1.31
N LEU A 88 -12.00 14.44 1.70
CA LEU A 88 -12.57 15.52 0.87
C LEU A 88 -11.58 16.68 0.75
N GLY A 89 -11.61 17.36 -0.40
CA GLY A 89 -10.66 18.43 -0.75
C GLY A 89 -10.50 19.51 0.32
N ASP A 90 -11.60 20.03 0.85
CA ASP A 90 -11.56 21.08 1.89
C ASP A 90 -11.03 20.57 3.24
N ALA A 91 -11.39 19.33 3.61
CA ALA A 91 -10.94 18.71 4.84
C ALA A 91 -9.42 18.44 4.79
N VAL A 92 -8.92 17.96 3.65
CA VAL A 92 -7.47 17.75 3.45
C VAL A 92 -6.72 19.08 3.45
N ARG A 93 -7.25 20.12 2.79
CA ARG A 93 -6.66 21.47 2.85
C ARG A 93 -6.63 22.04 4.28
N ALA A 94 -7.64 21.74 5.10
CA ALA A 94 -7.64 22.10 6.51
C ALA A 94 -6.56 21.36 7.30
N ALA A 95 -6.35 20.07 7.02
CA ALA A 95 -5.25 19.31 7.61
C ALA A 95 -3.88 19.87 7.17
N GLU A 96 -3.70 20.22 5.89
CA GLU A 96 -2.48 20.87 5.38
C GLU A 96 -2.15 22.17 6.14
N ARG A 97 -3.16 23.02 6.40
CA ARG A 97 -2.98 24.25 7.20
C ARG A 97 -2.59 23.95 8.65
N ARG A 98 -3.30 23.02 9.30
CA ARG A 98 -2.97 22.61 10.69
C ARG A 98 -1.57 22.01 10.81
N LEU A 99 -1.10 21.29 9.78
CA LEU A 99 0.28 20.79 9.74
C LEU A 99 1.28 21.94 9.61
N ALA A 100 1.00 22.93 8.75
CA ALA A 100 1.87 24.09 8.62
C ALA A 100 1.95 24.91 9.92
N ASP A 101 0.82 25.07 10.62
CA ASP A 101 0.75 25.86 11.86
C ASP A 101 1.30 25.09 13.08
N GLY A 102 1.08 23.77 13.12
CA GLY A 102 1.35 22.91 14.27
C GLY A 102 2.66 22.13 14.22
N ALA A 103 3.43 22.20 13.12
CA ALA A 103 4.67 21.43 12.97
C ALA A 103 5.79 21.84 13.95
N GLY A 104 5.64 22.94 14.71
CA GLY A 104 6.66 23.40 15.64
C GLY A 104 7.99 23.65 14.92
N SER A 105 9.07 23.02 15.39
CA SER A 105 10.39 23.08 14.75
C SER A 105 10.60 22.08 13.61
N ALA A 106 9.66 21.15 13.38
CA ALA A 106 9.80 20.13 12.35
C ALA A 106 9.48 20.72 10.98
N VAL A 107 10.41 20.61 10.03
CA VAL A 107 10.16 21.01 8.65
C VAL A 107 9.38 19.90 7.96
N LEU A 108 8.10 20.15 7.70
CA LEU A 108 7.22 19.25 6.94
C LEU A 108 7.08 19.73 5.49
N ARG A 109 7.24 18.80 4.55
CA ARG A 109 6.91 19.01 3.14
C ARG A 109 5.58 18.34 2.82
N LEU A 110 4.64 19.11 2.30
CA LEU A 110 3.33 18.65 1.86
C LEU A 110 3.31 18.56 0.34
N VAL A 111 3.06 17.37 -0.21
CA VAL A 111 3.05 17.12 -1.65
C VAL A 111 1.69 16.58 -2.08
N PRO A 112 0.86 17.38 -2.75
CA PRO A 112 -0.41 16.90 -3.32
C PRO A 112 -0.13 15.78 -4.32
N LEU A 113 -0.90 14.71 -4.24
CA LEU A 113 -0.78 13.60 -5.19
C LEU A 113 -1.67 13.86 -6.41
N ASP A 114 -1.20 13.44 -7.58
CA ASP A 114 -1.93 13.53 -8.85
C ASP A 114 -2.99 12.41 -8.95
N VAL A 115 -4.00 12.51 -8.08
CA VAL A 115 -5.14 11.59 -8.01
C VAL A 115 -6.41 12.40 -7.75
N SER A 116 -7.51 11.98 -8.38
CA SER A 116 -8.79 12.70 -8.31
C SER A 116 -9.77 12.14 -7.27
N ALA A 117 -9.37 11.11 -6.52
CA ALA A 117 -10.23 10.36 -5.61
C ALA A 117 -9.54 10.12 -4.26
N PRO A 118 -10.30 10.05 -3.15
CA PRO A 118 -9.74 9.88 -1.81
C PRO A 118 -9.53 8.41 -1.47
N PHE A 119 -8.59 7.76 -2.17
CA PHE A 119 -8.33 6.32 -1.98
C PHE A 119 -7.90 6.00 -0.54
N HIS A 120 -8.17 4.76 -0.11
CA HIS A 120 -7.82 4.26 1.23
C HIS A 120 -8.39 5.14 2.35
N SER A 121 -9.66 5.54 2.18
CA SER A 121 -10.41 6.30 3.17
C SER A 121 -11.82 5.74 3.37
N PRO A 122 -12.51 6.08 4.47
CA PRO A 122 -13.91 5.68 4.67
C PRO A 122 -14.85 6.07 3.52
N LEU A 123 -14.48 7.07 2.70
CA LEU A 123 -15.24 7.46 1.51
C LEU A 123 -15.26 6.38 0.42
N MET A 124 -14.40 5.36 0.52
CA MET A 124 -14.39 4.18 -0.37
C MET A 124 -15.25 3.02 0.17
N ALA A 125 -15.77 3.10 1.40
CA ALA A 125 -16.62 2.04 1.95
C ALA A 125 -17.87 1.71 1.09
N PRO A 126 -18.54 2.67 0.42
CA PRO A 126 -19.72 2.37 -0.40
C PRO A 126 -19.48 1.38 -1.54
N ILE A 127 -18.24 1.26 -2.06
CA ILE A 127 -17.92 0.34 -3.16
C ILE A 127 -17.46 -1.04 -2.68
N GLU A 128 -17.32 -1.26 -1.36
CA GLU A 128 -16.93 -2.55 -0.79
C GLU A 128 -17.86 -3.70 -1.18
N PRO A 129 -19.21 -3.59 -1.13
CA PRO A 129 -20.09 -4.68 -1.53
C PRO A 129 -19.96 -5.03 -3.02
N ALA A 130 -19.81 -4.01 -3.87
CA ALA A 130 -19.58 -4.21 -5.30
C ALA A 130 -18.25 -4.91 -5.56
N PHE A 131 -17.19 -4.53 -4.84
CA PHE A 131 -15.89 -5.17 -4.97
C PHE A 131 -15.89 -6.60 -4.39
N ALA A 132 -16.61 -6.85 -3.29
CA ALA A 132 -16.80 -8.19 -2.76
C ALA A 132 -17.45 -9.13 -3.78
N ALA A 133 -18.45 -8.65 -4.53
CA ALA A 133 -19.10 -9.41 -5.60
C ALA A 133 -18.14 -9.75 -6.76
N VAL A 134 -17.13 -8.93 -7.02
CA VAL A 134 -16.05 -9.23 -7.99
C VAL A 134 -15.15 -10.35 -7.47
N LEU A 135 -14.78 -10.32 -6.19
CA LEU A 135 -13.86 -11.29 -5.60
C LEU A 135 -14.50 -12.65 -5.34
N GLU A 136 -15.80 -12.70 -5.00
CA GLU A 136 -16.53 -13.92 -4.63
C GLU A 136 -16.31 -15.08 -5.64
N PRO A 137 -16.64 -14.95 -6.95
CA PRO A 137 -16.48 -16.05 -7.89
C PRO A 137 -15.01 -16.41 -8.15
N ALA A 138 -14.11 -15.43 -8.13
CA ALA A 138 -12.68 -15.66 -8.35
C ALA A 138 -12.04 -16.42 -7.19
N SER A 139 -12.54 -16.22 -5.97
CA SER A 139 -11.96 -16.77 -4.74
C SER A 139 -11.99 -18.29 -4.65
N ALA A 140 -12.87 -18.95 -5.40
CA ALA A 140 -12.93 -20.42 -5.48
C ALA A 140 -11.64 -21.05 -6.04
N ARG A 141 -10.85 -20.29 -6.80
CA ARG A 141 -9.59 -20.74 -7.41
C ARG A 141 -8.36 -20.30 -6.62
N TRP A 142 -8.54 -19.65 -5.48
CA TRP A 142 -7.41 -19.13 -4.70
C TRP A 142 -6.78 -20.23 -3.85
N ASN A 143 -5.45 -20.25 -3.80
CA ASN A 143 -4.71 -21.11 -2.88
C ASN A 143 -4.38 -20.33 -1.60
N ALA A 144 -5.33 -20.32 -0.65
CA ALA A 144 -5.19 -19.56 0.59
C ALA A 144 -4.01 -20.02 1.46
N ALA A 145 -3.53 -21.27 1.33
CA ALA A 145 -2.38 -21.74 2.11
C ALA A 145 -1.12 -20.88 1.85
N HIS A 146 -0.94 -20.41 0.61
CA HIS A 146 0.18 -19.56 0.23
C HIS A 146 0.01 -18.10 0.67
N ALA A 147 -1.18 -17.69 1.13
CA ALA A 147 -1.42 -16.31 1.57
C ALA A 147 -0.59 -15.95 2.80
N THR A 148 -0.22 -16.95 3.61
CA THR A 148 0.71 -16.81 4.75
C THR A 148 2.09 -16.30 4.38
N LEU A 149 2.46 -16.32 3.09
CA LEU A 149 3.70 -15.76 2.58
C LEU A 149 3.60 -14.28 2.19
N VAL A 150 2.38 -13.72 2.19
CA VAL A 150 2.08 -12.38 1.66
C VAL A 150 1.64 -11.45 2.78
N THR A 151 2.17 -10.22 2.80
CA THR A 151 1.70 -9.20 3.75
C THR A 151 0.42 -8.50 3.28
N SER A 152 -0.46 -8.25 4.25
CA SER A 152 -1.75 -7.59 4.12
C SER A 152 -1.59 -6.10 4.43
N ASN A 153 -1.92 -5.22 3.48
CA ASN A 153 -1.86 -3.78 3.73
C ASN A 153 -2.88 -3.34 4.80
N LEU A 154 -3.98 -4.06 4.98
CA LEU A 154 -5.00 -3.72 5.98
C LEU A 154 -4.53 -4.00 7.42
N THR A 155 -3.82 -5.11 7.63
CA THR A 155 -3.45 -5.59 8.97
C THR A 155 -2.00 -5.24 9.34
N GLY A 156 -1.12 -4.99 8.38
CA GLY A 156 0.29 -4.70 8.65
C GLY A 156 1.13 -5.95 8.96
N GLY A 157 0.60 -7.15 8.68
CA GLY A 157 1.20 -8.45 8.95
C GLY A 157 0.93 -9.43 7.81
N PHE A 158 1.31 -10.70 7.96
CA PHE A 158 0.98 -11.74 6.97
C PHE A 158 -0.52 -12.08 6.96
N HIS A 159 -1.05 -12.52 5.81
CA HIS A 159 -2.39 -13.10 5.80
C HIS A 159 -2.42 -14.45 6.52
N ASP A 160 -3.62 -14.90 6.87
CA ASP A 160 -3.85 -16.26 7.37
C ASP A 160 -4.15 -17.19 6.19
N ALA A 161 -4.05 -18.49 6.43
CA ALA A 161 -4.44 -19.54 5.49
C ALA A 161 -5.97 -19.70 5.38
N ASP A 162 -6.70 -18.60 5.22
CA ASP A 162 -8.16 -18.57 5.15
C ASP A 162 -8.61 -17.67 3.98
N VAL A 163 -9.30 -18.28 3.01
CA VAL A 163 -9.81 -17.59 1.81
C VAL A 163 -10.86 -16.53 2.14
N ARG A 164 -11.70 -16.75 3.16
CA ARG A 164 -12.74 -15.80 3.58
C ARG A 164 -12.11 -14.59 4.24
N ALA A 165 -11.14 -14.83 5.13
CA ALA A 165 -10.38 -13.76 5.77
C ALA A 165 -9.55 -12.96 4.74
N LEU A 166 -8.88 -13.63 3.81
CA LEU A 166 -8.14 -13.00 2.71
C LEU A 166 -9.06 -12.10 1.88
N ARG A 167 -10.20 -12.61 1.43
CA ARG A 167 -11.18 -11.83 0.66
C ARG A 167 -11.69 -10.62 1.44
N SER A 168 -12.10 -10.82 2.69
CA SER A 168 -12.57 -9.72 3.55
C SER A 168 -11.51 -8.64 3.70
N ARG A 169 -10.24 -9.02 3.91
CA ARG A 169 -9.12 -8.07 3.99
C ARG A 169 -8.92 -7.31 2.69
N LEU A 170 -8.97 -7.97 1.53
CA LEU A 170 -8.84 -7.32 0.22
C LEU A 170 -9.99 -6.35 -0.06
N VAL A 171 -11.21 -6.67 0.37
CA VAL A 171 -12.34 -5.74 0.30
C VAL A 171 -12.07 -4.52 1.17
N HIS A 172 -11.82 -4.69 2.46
CA HIS A 172 -11.61 -3.57 3.37
C HIS A 172 -10.30 -2.80 3.14
N GLN A 173 -9.35 -3.37 2.38
CA GLN A 173 -8.12 -2.69 1.96
C GLN A 173 -8.41 -1.39 1.19
N ILE A 174 -9.52 -1.31 0.44
CA ILE A 174 -9.83 -0.15 -0.41
C ILE A 174 -10.24 1.09 0.39
N SER A 175 -10.80 0.89 1.59
CA SER A 175 -11.27 1.94 2.50
C SER A 175 -10.39 2.10 3.74
N GLY A 176 -9.55 1.11 4.03
CA GLY A 176 -8.63 1.10 5.15
C GLY A 176 -7.23 1.65 4.82
N THR A 177 -6.51 2.02 5.87
CA THR A 177 -5.11 2.45 5.79
C THR A 177 -4.21 1.34 5.25
N VAL A 178 -3.35 1.69 4.29
CA VAL A 178 -2.22 0.87 3.85
C VAL A 178 -1.10 0.93 4.88
N ARG A 179 -0.98 -0.10 5.72
CA ARG A 179 0.01 -0.25 6.79
C ARG A 179 1.37 -0.72 6.28
N TRP A 180 1.92 0.00 5.30
CA TRP A 180 3.15 -0.41 4.62
C TRP A 180 4.37 -0.43 5.53
N ARG A 181 4.51 0.52 6.45
CA ARG A 181 5.57 0.52 7.47
C ARG A 181 5.58 -0.78 8.29
N SER A 182 4.43 -1.23 8.77
CA SER A 182 4.30 -2.51 9.47
C SER A 182 4.64 -3.69 8.55
N ASN A 183 4.16 -3.68 7.31
CA ASN A 183 4.49 -4.71 6.31
C ASN A 183 6.00 -4.81 6.07
N MET A 184 6.71 -3.69 5.93
CA MET A 184 8.16 -3.69 5.76
C MET A 184 8.85 -4.32 6.97
N HIS A 185 8.46 -3.96 8.19
CA HIS A 185 9.06 -4.52 9.40
C HIS A 185 8.89 -6.04 9.50
N VAL A 186 7.71 -6.60 9.20
CA VAL A 186 7.52 -8.06 9.23
C VAL A 186 8.23 -8.77 8.08
N LEU A 187 8.35 -8.13 6.90
CA LEU A 187 9.12 -8.67 5.78
C LEU A 187 10.60 -8.79 6.13
N THR A 188 11.14 -7.80 6.85
CA THR A 188 12.57 -7.64 7.15
C THR A 188 12.94 -7.95 8.60
N GLU A 189 12.04 -8.61 9.34
CA GLU A 189 12.27 -9.02 10.75
C GLU A 189 13.56 -9.85 10.91
N ARG A 190 13.96 -10.55 9.84
CA ARG A 190 15.23 -11.26 9.76
C ARG A 190 16.07 -10.65 8.63
N PRO A 191 17.42 -10.67 8.74
CA PRO A 191 18.29 -10.26 7.65
C PRO A 191 17.89 -10.96 6.35
N THR A 192 17.43 -10.19 5.38
CA THR A 192 16.88 -10.69 4.13
C THR A 192 17.30 -9.79 2.99
N ARG A 193 17.51 -10.40 1.82
CA ARG A 193 17.68 -9.66 0.57
C ARG A 193 16.31 -9.23 0.08
N VAL A 194 16.13 -7.94 -0.17
CA VAL A 194 14.86 -7.37 -0.65
C VAL A 194 15.03 -6.91 -2.09
N ILE A 195 14.11 -7.33 -2.95
CA ILE A 195 14.05 -6.93 -4.36
C ILE A 195 12.69 -6.26 -4.59
N GLU A 196 12.71 -5.00 -5.00
CA GLU A 196 11.54 -4.28 -5.50
C GLU A 196 11.40 -4.54 -7.00
N ILE A 197 10.19 -4.90 -7.45
CA ILE A 197 9.88 -5.17 -8.86
C ILE A 197 8.71 -4.30 -9.28
N GLY A 198 8.90 -3.53 -10.35
CA GLY A 198 7.85 -2.68 -10.91
C GLY A 198 8.39 -1.42 -11.59
N PRO A 199 7.52 -0.62 -12.20
CA PRO A 199 7.91 0.65 -12.79
C PRO A 199 8.30 1.64 -11.69
N GLY A 200 9.50 2.21 -11.76
CA GLY A 200 10.00 3.15 -10.74
C GLY A 200 10.56 2.46 -9.50
N ARG A 201 10.80 3.24 -8.43
CA ARG A 201 11.47 2.78 -7.19
C ARG A 201 10.92 3.43 -5.91
N PRO A 202 9.60 3.63 -5.74
CA PRO A 202 9.07 4.31 -4.56
C PRO A 202 9.35 3.52 -3.27
N LEU A 203 9.27 2.18 -3.29
CA LEU A 203 9.40 1.35 -2.09
C LEU A 203 10.84 1.32 -1.58
N ARG A 204 11.83 1.37 -2.47
CA ARG A 204 13.25 1.49 -2.08
C ARG A 204 13.50 2.69 -1.16
N GLY A 205 12.82 3.81 -1.40
CA GLY A 205 12.89 4.98 -0.51
C GLY A 205 12.37 4.67 0.90
N PHE A 206 11.21 4.01 0.98
CA PHE A 206 10.59 3.64 2.26
C PHE A 206 11.41 2.62 3.05
N PHE A 207 11.99 1.62 2.39
CA PHE A 207 12.88 0.66 3.04
C PHE A 207 14.16 1.32 3.55
N LYS A 208 14.73 2.28 2.80
CA LYS A 208 15.90 3.04 3.24
C LYS A 208 15.62 3.78 4.54
N ALA A 209 14.42 4.36 4.71
CA ALA A 209 14.00 5.06 5.92
C ALA A 209 13.91 4.16 7.17
N ILE A 210 13.89 2.83 7.00
CA ILE A 210 13.99 1.85 8.11
C ILE A 210 15.34 1.11 8.13
N GLY A 211 16.35 1.62 7.40
CA GLY A 211 17.69 1.05 7.38
C GLY A 211 17.87 -0.21 6.53
N VAL A 212 16.94 -0.50 5.63
CA VAL A 212 16.98 -1.70 4.77
C VAL A 212 17.38 -1.33 3.34
N SER A 213 18.40 -2.00 2.81
CA SER A 213 18.81 -1.86 1.41
C SER A 213 17.93 -2.72 0.49
N VAL A 214 17.56 -2.16 -0.67
CA VAL A 214 16.70 -2.79 -1.66
C VAL A 214 17.31 -2.67 -3.04
N GLU A 215 17.37 -3.79 -3.75
CA GLU A 215 17.66 -3.83 -5.18
C GLU A 215 16.35 -3.61 -5.97
N SER A 216 16.40 -2.87 -7.07
CA SER A 216 15.21 -2.60 -7.88
C SER A 216 15.35 -3.20 -9.28
N ILE A 217 14.33 -3.96 -9.71
CA ILE A 217 14.15 -4.43 -11.08
C ILE A 217 13.04 -3.58 -11.70
N THR A 218 13.42 -2.69 -12.61
CA THR A 218 12.52 -1.74 -13.28
C THR A 218 12.35 -2.03 -14.78
N ASP A 219 13.22 -2.87 -15.33
CA ASP A 219 13.31 -3.22 -16.74
C ASP A 219 14.08 -4.54 -16.90
N VAL A 220 14.15 -5.08 -18.12
CA VAL A 220 14.86 -6.33 -18.41
C VAL A 220 16.35 -6.21 -18.08
N ARG A 221 16.98 -5.07 -18.36
CA ARG A 221 18.42 -4.86 -18.13
C ARG A 221 18.78 -4.90 -16.64
N SER A 222 17.96 -4.30 -15.80
CA SER A 222 18.09 -4.36 -14.34
C SER A 222 17.81 -5.75 -13.81
N ALA A 223 16.85 -6.48 -14.39
CA ALA A 223 16.62 -7.89 -14.07
C ALA A 223 17.88 -8.74 -14.36
N GLU A 224 18.46 -8.60 -15.55
CA GLU A 224 19.69 -9.31 -15.93
C GLU A 224 20.83 -9.06 -14.94
N ARG A 225 21.05 -7.80 -14.51
CA ARG A 225 22.08 -7.49 -13.51
C ARG A 225 21.78 -8.14 -12.15
N VAL A 226 20.57 -7.98 -11.64
CA VAL A 226 20.14 -8.48 -10.31
C VAL A 226 20.12 -10.01 -10.24
N ILE A 227 19.88 -10.66 -11.39
CA ILE A 227 19.89 -12.12 -11.53
C ILE A 227 21.31 -12.63 -11.78
N ALA A 228 22.12 -11.98 -12.63
CA ALA A 228 23.48 -12.43 -12.96
C ALA A 228 24.44 -12.39 -11.77
N VAL A 229 24.28 -11.42 -10.84
CA VAL A 229 25.02 -11.41 -9.57
C VAL A 229 24.81 -12.70 -8.77
N GLN A 230 23.67 -13.38 -8.94
CA GLN A 230 23.38 -14.65 -8.25
C GLN A 230 24.13 -15.84 -8.85
N GLY A 231 24.35 -15.86 -10.16
CA GLY A 231 25.04 -16.96 -10.84
C GLY A 231 26.53 -17.04 -10.54
N ARG A 232 27.12 -16.02 -9.90
CA ARG A 232 28.54 -15.96 -9.53
C ARG A 232 28.82 -16.20 -8.04
N ALA A 233 27.77 -16.29 -7.22
CA ALA A 233 27.86 -16.47 -5.77
C ALA A 233 27.35 -17.86 -5.30
N ALA A 234 27.16 -18.78 -6.25
CA ALA A 234 26.75 -20.17 -6.03
C ALA A 234 27.87 -21.13 -6.43
#